data_AF-A0A5N5I0I9-F1
#
_entry.id   AF-A0A5N5I0I9-F1
#
_cell.length_a   1.000
_cell.length_b   1.000
_cell.length_c   1.000
_cell.angle_alpha   90.00
_cell.angle_beta   90.00
_cell.angle_gamma   90.00
#
_symmetry.space_group_name_H-M   'P 1'
#
loop_
_entity.id
_entity.type
_entity.pdbx_description
1 polymer ?
#
loop_
_entity_poly.entity_id
_entity_poly.type
_entity_poly.pdbx_seq_one_letter_code
_entity_poly.pdbx_strand_id
1 'polypeptide(L)'
;MDSDYGIPRELSDLQKHRSQYQPELPPCLQGATVRVEFGDTTTSLDPTDSHTISRYFPHTYGQPLAHFLRATAKVPGAQVITEHPPVRVGVVFCGRQSPGGHNVIWGLHNALKVHNPNNTLLGFLGGSEGLFAQKTLEITDQILATYKNQGGYDLLGRTKDQIRTVEQVNATLTACKDLKLDGLVIIGGVTSNTDAAQLAETFAEAKCSTKVVGVPVTLNGDLKNQFVEANVGFDTICKVNSQLISNMCTDALSAEKYYYFIRLMGRKASHVALECTLQSHPNLVILGEEVAASKLTLFDITTQICDAVEARAAQDKNHGVILLPEGLIESIPEVYALLKEIHGLHRQGVSADKICTQLSPWASALFEFLPPFIKRQLLLLPESDDSAQLSQIETEKLLAHLVEVEMNKRQKEGTYKGKKFNAICHFFGYQARGSLPSKFDCDYAYVLGHIGYHILAAGLNGYMATITNLRNPVNKWRCGAAPLTAMMTVKRWAQNPGTASIGKPAIHPATVDLKGKAYELLRQNATKFRLDDIYRNPGPLQFDGPGADSKAVSLCVEDQDYMGRIKKLQEYLDKVRTIVKPGCSQEVLKAALSVMASVTEVLSVMSSSPINGQSTL
;
A
#
# COMPACT_ATOMS: atom_id res chain seq x y z
N MET A 1 11.50 -2.12 25.20
CA MET A 1 10.52 -2.78 24.33
C MET A 1 10.94 -4.22 24.23
N ASP A 2 10.21 -5.08 24.94
CA ASP A 2 10.45 -6.52 25.00
C ASP A 2 9.58 -7.16 23.93
N SER A 3 10.02 -7.11 22.68
CA SER A 3 9.53 -8.07 21.68
C SER A 3 10.27 -9.39 21.88
N ASP A 4 9.62 -10.49 21.56
CA ASP A 4 10.13 -11.82 21.91
C ASP A 4 11.44 -12.19 21.22
N TYR A 5 11.89 -11.45 20.20
CA TYR A 5 13.23 -11.53 19.60
C TYR A 5 13.70 -12.98 19.35
N GLY A 6 12.79 -13.82 18.82
CA GLY A 6 13.08 -15.21 18.48
C GLY A 6 12.93 -16.24 19.61
N ILE A 7 12.41 -15.85 20.78
CA ILE A 7 12.08 -16.80 21.85
C ILE A 7 10.94 -17.74 21.38
N PRO A 8 11.11 -19.07 21.47
CA PRO A 8 10.06 -20.02 21.12
C PRO A 8 8.78 -19.80 21.93
N ARG A 9 7.63 -19.89 21.26
CA ARG A 9 6.32 -19.67 21.87
C ARG A 9 5.49 -20.92 21.95
N GLU A 10 4.66 -20.96 22.98
CA GLU A 10 3.52 -21.87 23.01
C GLU A 10 2.44 -21.36 22.04
N LEU A 11 2.10 -22.20 21.06
CA LEU A 11 1.07 -21.90 20.07
C LEU A 11 -0.26 -22.55 20.46
N SER A 12 -1.37 -21.83 20.26
CA SER A 12 -2.72 -22.44 20.31
C SER A 12 -2.87 -23.52 19.24
N ASP A 13 -3.88 -24.38 19.38
CA ASP A 13 -4.09 -25.49 18.43
C ASP A 13 -4.29 -25.02 16.98
N LEU A 14 -5.03 -23.92 16.79
CA LEU A 14 -5.17 -23.32 15.47
C LEU A 14 -3.82 -22.80 14.93
N GLN A 15 -3.00 -22.16 15.77
CA GLN A 15 -1.69 -21.68 15.35
C GLN A 15 -0.73 -22.82 15.02
N LYS A 16 -0.76 -23.93 15.78
CA LYS A 16 -0.01 -25.16 15.50
C LYS A 16 -0.45 -25.77 14.16
N HIS A 17 -1.74 -25.81 13.88
CA HIS A 17 -2.24 -26.27 12.58
C HIS A 17 -1.80 -25.32 11.45
N ARG A 18 -1.88 -24.00 11.67
CA ARG A 18 -1.45 -23.01 10.68
C ARG A 18 0.05 -23.04 10.41
N SER A 19 0.90 -23.31 11.39
CA SER A 19 2.35 -23.41 11.16
C SER A 19 2.74 -24.59 10.24
N GLN A 20 1.84 -25.57 10.05
CA GLN A 20 2.04 -26.69 9.14
C GLN A 20 1.70 -26.37 7.68
N TYR A 21 0.89 -25.32 7.42
CA TYR A 21 0.55 -24.91 6.07
C TYR A 21 1.82 -24.56 5.29
N GLN A 22 2.01 -25.18 4.12
CA GLN A 22 3.13 -24.90 3.23
C GLN A 22 2.67 -23.97 2.12
N PRO A 23 3.15 -22.71 2.09
CA PRO A 23 2.81 -21.80 1.02
C PRO A 23 3.23 -22.33 -0.35
N GLU A 24 2.39 -22.09 -1.35
CA GLU A 24 2.69 -22.53 -2.70
C GLU A 24 3.78 -21.66 -3.35
N LEU A 25 4.66 -22.28 -4.13
CA LEU A 25 5.71 -21.59 -4.88
C LEU A 25 5.43 -21.69 -6.39
N PRO A 26 5.42 -20.59 -7.15
CA PRO A 26 5.25 -20.61 -8.59
C PRO A 26 6.32 -21.46 -9.29
N PRO A 27 5.99 -22.18 -10.37
CA PRO A 27 6.94 -23.04 -11.09
C PRO A 27 8.22 -22.36 -11.56
N CYS A 28 8.22 -21.03 -11.71
CA CYS A 28 9.41 -20.27 -12.11
C CYS A 28 10.48 -20.13 -11.02
N LEU A 29 10.12 -20.32 -9.74
CA LEU A 29 11.03 -20.25 -8.60
C LEU A 29 11.29 -21.62 -7.96
N GLN A 30 10.69 -22.69 -8.49
CA GLN A 30 10.88 -24.04 -7.97
C GLN A 30 12.25 -24.60 -8.37
N GLY A 31 12.93 -25.24 -7.41
CA GLY A 31 14.22 -25.90 -7.59
C GLY A 31 15.42 -24.97 -7.37
N ALA A 32 16.62 -25.50 -7.57
CA ALA A 32 17.88 -24.80 -7.31
C ALA A 32 18.40 -23.98 -8.50
N THR A 33 17.70 -23.98 -9.64
CA THR A 33 18.14 -23.30 -10.86
C THR A 33 17.04 -22.39 -11.38
N VAL A 34 17.26 -21.08 -11.25
CA VAL A 34 16.36 -20.04 -11.75
C VAL A 34 17.10 -19.22 -12.80
N ARG A 35 16.40 -18.91 -13.89
CA ARG A 35 16.89 -18.06 -14.96
C ARG A 35 16.41 -16.63 -14.77
N VAL A 36 17.28 -15.68 -15.07
CA VAL A 36 16.96 -14.25 -15.09
C VAL A 36 16.93 -13.78 -16.53
N GLU A 37 15.79 -13.23 -16.94
CA GLU A 37 15.64 -12.53 -18.20
C GLU A 37 15.58 -11.03 -17.92
N PHE A 38 16.52 -10.28 -18.50
CA PHE A 38 16.50 -8.82 -18.48
C PHE A 38 15.61 -8.31 -19.60
N GLY A 39 14.58 -7.56 -19.23
CA GLY A 39 13.71 -6.85 -20.16
C GLY A 39 14.24 -5.47 -20.50
N ASP A 40 13.34 -4.60 -20.96
CA ASP A 40 13.67 -3.23 -21.35
C ASP A 40 14.13 -2.38 -20.15
N THR A 41 14.98 -1.39 -20.43
CA THR A 41 15.36 -0.34 -19.47
C THR A 41 14.13 0.43 -19.03
N THR A 42 14.03 0.68 -17.72
CA THR A 42 12.88 1.41 -17.17
C THR A 42 13.05 2.91 -17.29
N THR A 43 11.91 3.61 -17.31
CA THR A 43 11.84 5.07 -17.12
C THR A 43 11.03 5.37 -15.86
N SER A 44 10.95 6.64 -15.46
CA SER A 44 10.07 7.06 -14.37
C SER A 44 8.59 6.97 -14.75
N LEU A 45 7.73 6.88 -13.74
CA LEU A 45 6.28 6.80 -13.93
C LEU A 45 5.73 8.03 -14.68
N ASP A 46 6.25 9.21 -14.38
CA ASP A 46 5.97 10.46 -15.11
C ASP A 46 7.22 10.82 -15.94
N PRO A 47 7.10 10.92 -17.29
CA PRO A 47 8.21 11.32 -18.15
C PRO A 47 8.80 12.69 -17.80
N THR A 48 7.99 13.62 -17.27
CA THR A 48 8.43 14.98 -16.90
C THR A 48 9.36 14.98 -15.69
N ASP A 49 9.33 13.93 -14.87
CA ASP A 49 10.18 13.79 -13.69
C ASP A 49 11.51 13.08 -13.99
N SER A 50 11.63 12.43 -15.15
CA SER A 50 12.78 11.61 -15.55
C SER A 50 14.12 12.27 -15.28
N HIS A 51 14.27 13.53 -15.71
CA HIS A 51 15.51 14.29 -15.57
C HIS A 51 15.87 14.60 -14.11
N THR A 52 14.87 14.90 -13.28
CA THR A 52 15.10 15.14 -11.85
C THR A 52 15.48 13.84 -11.15
N ILE A 53 14.77 12.74 -11.44
CA ILE A 53 15.03 11.44 -10.82
C ILE A 53 16.42 10.94 -11.23
N SER A 54 16.78 11.02 -12.52
CA SER A 54 18.10 10.60 -13.00
C SER A 54 19.24 11.39 -12.37
N ARG A 55 19.02 12.67 -12.04
CA ARG A 55 20.00 13.50 -11.34
C ARG A 55 20.17 13.10 -9.87
N TYR A 56 19.09 12.68 -9.20
CA TYR A 56 19.14 12.20 -7.81
C TYR A 56 19.64 10.76 -7.70
N PHE A 57 19.46 9.94 -8.75
CA PHE A 57 19.77 8.51 -8.77
C PHE A 57 20.67 8.13 -9.97
N PRO A 58 21.86 8.73 -10.14
CA PRO A 58 22.71 8.48 -11.31
C PRO A 58 23.18 7.03 -11.45
N HIS A 59 23.27 6.25 -10.37
CA HIS A 59 23.75 4.87 -10.41
C HIS A 59 22.63 3.82 -10.52
N THR A 60 21.40 4.17 -10.15
CA THR A 60 20.25 3.23 -10.08
C THR A 60 19.09 3.59 -11.01
N TYR A 61 19.12 4.74 -11.67
CA TYR A 61 18.14 5.11 -12.69
C TYR A 61 18.36 4.34 -14.02
N GLY A 62 17.28 4.05 -14.74
CA GLY A 62 17.34 3.45 -16.08
C GLY A 62 17.66 1.95 -16.10
N GLN A 63 17.67 1.30 -14.94
CA GLN A 63 17.94 -0.13 -14.83
C GLN A 63 16.85 -0.97 -15.53
N PRO A 64 17.19 -2.16 -16.08
CA PRO A 64 16.23 -3.02 -16.79
C PRO A 64 15.25 -3.70 -15.83
N LEU A 65 14.08 -4.10 -16.34
CA LEU A 65 13.24 -5.05 -15.62
C LEU A 65 13.91 -6.42 -15.56
N ALA A 66 13.67 -7.17 -14.49
CA ALA A 66 14.12 -8.56 -14.38
C ALA A 66 12.91 -9.49 -14.25
N HIS A 67 12.93 -10.60 -14.97
CA HIS A 67 11.93 -11.66 -14.89
C HIS A 67 12.59 -12.96 -14.48
N PHE A 68 11.97 -13.67 -13.54
CA PHE A 68 12.45 -14.97 -13.09
C PHE A 68 11.69 -16.08 -13.79
N LEU A 69 12.44 -16.96 -14.45
CA LEU A 69 11.92 -18.04 -15.26
C LEU A 69 12.44 -19.38 -14.77
N ARG A 70 11.64 -20.43 -14.97
CA ARG A 70 12.05 -21.82 -14.72
C ARG A 70 13.29 -22.18 -15.54
N ALA A 71 14.15 -23.06 -15.03
CA ALA A 71 15.33 -23.54 -15.74
C ALA A 71 15.04 -24.12 -17.14
N THR A 72 13.87 -24.73 -17.34
CA THR A 72 13.47 -25.32 -18.62
C THR A 72 12.94 -24.29 -19.63
N ALA A 73 12.81 -23.02 -19.28
CA ALA A 73 12.35 -21.97 -20.19
C ALA A 73 13.43 -21.68 -21.25
N LYS A 74 13.14 -22.01 -22.50
CA LYS A 74 14.01 -21.73 -23.66
C LYS A 74 13.77 -20.29 -24.13
N VAL A 75 14.28 -19.32 -23.38
CA VAL A 75 14.20 -17.90 -23.74
C VAL A 75 15.59 -17.40 -24.18
N PRO A 76 15.75 -16.86 -25.40
CA PRO A 76 17.01 -16.27 -25.85
C PRO A 76 17.43 -15.12 -24.93
N GLY A 77 18.68 -15.11 -24.47
CA GLY A 77 19.21 -14.03 -23.60
C GLY A 77 18.98 -14.21 -22.10
N ALA A 78 18.20 -15.22 -21.67
CA ALA A 78 18.05 -15.53 -20.26
C ALA A 78 19.35 -16.13 -19.67
N GLN A 79 19.86 -15.52 -18.61
CA GLN A 79 21.05 -15.97 -17.90
C GLN A 79 20.67 -16.98 -16.82
N VAL A 80 21.42 -18.09 -16.73
CA VAL A 80 21.27 -19.06 -15.65
C VAL A 80 22.16 -18.62 -14.50
N ILE A 81 21.59 -18.47 -13.31
CA ILE A 81 22.40 -18.32 -12.09
C ILE A 81 22.92 -19.72 -11.74
N THR A 82 24.19 -19.98 -12.02
CA THR A 82 24.83 -21.29 -11.79
C THR A 82 25.68 -21.32 -10.53
N GLU A 83 26.17 -20.16 -10.09
CA GLU A 83 27.02 -20.02 -8.91
C GLU A 83 26.20 -19.45 -7.76
N HIS A 84 26.23 -20.17 -6.64
CA HIS A 84 25.58 -19.75 -5.39
C HIS A 84 26.65 -19.72 -4.29
N PRO A 85 27.56 -18.72 -4.28
CA PRO A 85 28.55 -18.59 -3.21
C PRO A 85 27.84 -18.38 -1.86
N PRO A 86 28.52 -18.68 -0.73
CA PRO A 86 27.99 -18.33 0.58
C PRO A 86 27.78 -16.82 0.69
N VAL A 87 26.54 -16.41 0.99
CA VAL A 87 26.16 -15.00 1.15
C VAL A 87 25.59 -14.73 2.53
N ARG A 88 25.80 -13.51 3.01
CA ARG A 88 25.24 -12.97 4.25
C ARG A 88 24.21 -11.91 3.93
N VAL A 89 22.96 -12.16 4.32
CA VAL A 89 21.84 -11.27 4.03
C VAL A 89 21.28 -10.71 5.32
N GLY A 90 21.14 -9.38 5.39
CA GLY A 90 20.40 -8.69 6.44
C GLY A 90 18.93 -8.53 6.08
N VAL A 91 18.01 -8.64 7.04
CA VAL A 91 16.58 -8.37 6.85
C VAL A 91 16.03 -7.50 7.97
N VAL A 92 15.20 -6.52 7.63
CA VAL A 92 14.63 -5.56 8.59
C VAL A 92 13.17 -5.29 8.29
N PHE A 93 12.35 -5.24 9.34
CA PHE A 93 11.00 -4.72 9.29
C PHE A 93 10.99 -3.20 9.48
N CYS A 94 10.49 -2.47 8.48
CA CYS A 94 10.34 -1.03 8.54
C CYS A 94 8.84 -0.65 8.48
N GLY A 95 8.39 0.15 9.45
CA GLY A 95 7.02 0.70 9.46
C GLY A 95 6.03 -0.01 10.39
N ARG A 96 4.75 0.02 10.02
CA ARG A 96 3.64 -0.60 10.79
C ARG A 96 3.57 -2.10 10.47
N GLN A 97 3.21 -2.93 11.45
CA GLN A 97 3.09 -4.37 11.24
C GLN A 97 1.96 -4.70 10.27
N SER A 98 2.15 -5.74 9.46
CA SER A 98 1.18 -6.27 8.50
C SER A 98 1.14 -7.79 8.59
N PRO A 99 -0.03 -8.44 8.55
CA PRO A 99 -0.11 -9.90 8.46
C PRO A 99 0.68 -10.42 7.26
N GLY A 100 1.46 -11.49 7.46
CA GLY A 100 2.29 -12.11 6.41
C GLY A 100 3.75 -11.65 6.38
N GLY A 101 4.16 -10.63 7.16
CA GLY A 101 5.57 -10.20 7.19
C GLY A 101 6.56 -11.31 7.58
N HIS A 102 6.21 -12.17 8.53
CA HIS A 102 7.03 -13.33 8.91
C HIS A 102 7.21 -14.33 7.75
N ASN A 103 6.22 -14.46 6.86
CA ASN A 103 6.30 -15.34 5.69
C ASN A 103 7.32 -14.85 4.65
N VAL A 104 7.57 -13.53 4.56
CA VAL A 104 8.66 -12.98 3.73
C VAL A 104 10.02 -13.46 4.25
N ILE A 105 10.25 -13.35 5.56
CA ILE A 105 11.49 -13.83 6.20
C ILE A 105 11.64 -15.34 6.00
N TRP A 106 10.55 -16.10 6.17
CA TRP A 106 10.57 -17.53 5.94
C TRP A 106 10.90 -17.91 4.49
N GLY A 107 10.28 -17.25 3.52
CA GLY A 107 10.58 -17.44 2.10
C GLY A 107 12.04 -17.13 1.77
N LEU A 108 12.55 -16.00 2.28
CA LEU A 108 13.94 -15.60 2.10
C LEU A 108 14.92 -16.61 2.74
N HIS A 109 14.67 -17.03 3.98
CA HIS A 109 15.47 -18.04 4.67
C HIS A 109 15.50 -19.36 3.90
N ASN A 110 14.33 -19.83 3.44
CA ASN A 110 14.24 -21.07 2.69
C ASN A 110 15.01 -20.97 1.36
N ALA A 111 14.82 -19.90 0.59
CA ALA A 111 15.54 -19.67 -0.66
C ALA A 111 17.05 -19.64 -0.46
N LEU A 112 17.53 -18.95 0.57
CA LEU A 112 18.94 -18.91 0.93
C LEU A 112 19.50 -20.32 1.21
N LYS A 113 18.84 -21.09 2.09
CA LYS A 113 19.31 -22.42 2.49
C LYS A 113 19.24 -23.47 1.38
N VAL A 114 18.22 -23.40 0.51
CA VAL A 114 18.05 -24.32 -0.62
C VAL A 114 19.18 -24.17 -1.64
N HIS A 115 19.63 -22.94 -1.91
CA HIS A 115 20.67 -22.69 -2.91
C HIS A 115 22.09 -22.84 -2.35
N ASN A 116 22.33 -22.44 -1.10
CA ASN A 116 23.58 -22.76 -0.41
C ASN A 116 23.34 -22.86 1.12
N PRO A 117 23.53 -24.04 1.74
CA PRO A 117 23.32 -24.24 3.18
C PRO A 117 24.16 -23.32 4.08
N ASN A 118 25.31 -22.85 3.59
CA ASN A 118 26.24 -21.96 4.31
C ASN A 118 25.79 -20.50 4.29
N ASN A 119 24.69 -20.16 3.60
CA ASN A 119 24.13 -18.81 3.63
C ASN A 119 23.63 -18.45 5.04
N THR A 120 23.80 -17.19 5.43
CA THR A 120 23.37 -16.67 6.73
C THR A 120 22.33 -15.57 6.54
N LEU A 121 21.24 -15.64 7.31
CA LEU A 121 20.22 -14.60 7.37
C LEU A 121 20.24 -13.94 8.74
N LEU A 122 20.52 -12.64 8.77
CA LEU A 122 20.58 -11.82 9.99
C LEU A 122 19.34 -10.90 10.03
N GLY A 123 18.49 -11.07 11.02
CA GLY A 123 17.36 -10.17 11.28
C GLY A 123 17.74 -9.04 12.22
N PHE A 124 17.43 -7.80 11.85
CA PHE A 124 17.70 -6.62 12.69
C PHE A 124 16.58 -6.38 13.72
N LEU A 125 16.96 -6.30 15.00
CA LEU A 125 16.04 -6.23 16.13
C LEU A 125 15.57 -4.80 16.41
N GLY A 126 14.26 -4.55 16.36
CA GLY A 126 13.69 -3.24 16.59
C GLY A 126 13.77 -2.34 15.36
N GLY A 127 13.59 -2.90 14.16
CA GLY A 127 13.54 -2.14 12.91
C GLY A 127 14.83 -1.37 12.60
N SER A 128 14.68 -0.14 12.10
CA SER A 128 15.78 0.74 11.69
C SER A 128 16.77 1.05 12.83
N GLU A 129 16.28 1.22 14.06
CA GLU A 129 17.15 1.48 15.22
C GLU A 129 18.05 0.27 15.52
N GLY A 130 17.53 -0.94 15.34
CA GLY A 130 18.30 -2.18 15.40
C GLY A 130 19.39 -2.26 14.34
N LEU A 131 19.07 -1.81 13.14
CA LEU A 131 20.00 -1.73 12.01
C LEU A 131 21.14 -0.76 12.31
N PHE A 132 20.85 0.45 12.82
CA PHE A 132 21.88 1.42 13.18
C PHE A 132 22.75 0.93 14.34
N ALA A 133 22.14 0.29 15.34
CA ALA A 133 22.83 -0.24 16.51
C ALA A 133 23.48 -1.61 16.29
N GLN A 134 23.39 -2.17 15.08
CA GLN A 134 23.90 -3.51 14.71
C GLN A 134 23.37 -4.63 15.63
N LYS A 135 22.14 -4.49 16.14
CA LYS A 135 21.49 -5.50 16.97
C LYS A 135 20.84 -6.54 16.07
N THR A 136 21.49 -7.70 15.95
CA THR A 136 21.07 -8.76 15.03
C THR A 136 20.71 -10.06 15.75
N LEU A 137 19.80 -10.81 15.14
CA LEU A 137 19.47 -12.20 15.46
C LEU A 137 19.70 -13.05 14.21
N GLU A 138 20.48 -14.13 14.31
CA GLU A 138 20.58 -15.09 13.21
C GLU A 138 19.29 -15.91 13.11
N ILE A 139 18.65 -15.87 11.95
CA ILE A 139 17.40 -16.57 11.70
C ILE A 139 17.70 -18.04 11.38
N THR A 140 17.12 -18.93 12.19
CA THR A 140 17.24 -20.39 12.04
C THR A 140 15.88 -21.05 11.89
N ASP A 141 15.84 -22.29 11.40
CA ASP A 141 14.59 -23.07 11.31
C ASP A 141 13.91 -23.27 12.67
N GLN A 142 14.70 -23.39 13.74
CA GLN A 142 14.17 -23.53 15.10
C GLN A 142 13.44 -22.26 15.55
N ILE A 143 14.01 -21.09 15.28
CA ILE A 143 13.35 -19.81 15.57
C ILE A 143 12.10 -19.70 14.71
N LEU A 144 12.19 -19.92 13.40
CA LEU A 144 11.07 -19.77 12.48
C LEU A 144 9.90 -20.72 12.75
N ALA A 145 10.13 -21.88 13.38
CA ALA A 145 9.09 -22.89 13.63
C ALA A 145 7.82 -22.32 14.28
N THR A 146 7.96 -21.34 15.19
CA THR A 146 6.82 -20.71 15.88
C THR A 146 6.28 -19.46 15.20
N TYR A 147 6.90 -18.98 14.11
CA TYR A 147 6.49 -17.77 13.38
C TYR A 147 5.94 -18.05 11.98
N LYS A 148 6.09 -19.29 11.47
CA LYS A 148 5.49 -19.71 10.20
C LYS A 148 3.99 -19.48 10.20
N ASN A 149 3.50 -18.72 9.21
CA ASN A 149 2.08 -18.40 9.00
C ASN A 149 1.43 -17.70 10.20
N GLN A 150 2.21 -16.99 11.02
CA GLN A 150 1.70 -16.18 12.12
C GLN A 150 1.61 -14.70 11.73
N GLY A 151 0.69 -13.98 12.37
CA GLY A 151 0.60 -12.52 12.27
C GLY A 151 1.69 -11.82 13.08
N GLY A 152 1.67 -10.49 13.07
CA GLY A 152 2.60 -9.66 13.84
C GLY A 152 4.01 -9.57 13.22
N TYR A 153 4.86 -8.72 13.83
CA TYR A 153 6.26 -8.43 13.45
C TYR A 153 7.21 -8.71 14.63
N ASP A 154 6.70 -9.37 15.65
CA ASP A 154 7.30 -9.58 16.96
C ASP A 154 8.52 -10.54 16.95
N LEU A 155 8.79 -11.25 15.86
CA LEU A 155 10.06 -11.96 15.64
C LEU A 155 11.27 -11.02 15.74
N LEU A 156 11.20 -9.88 15.06
CA LEU A 156 12.28 -8.88 15.04
C LEU A 156 11.90 -7.60 15.76
N GLY A 157 10.62 -7.35 16.01
CA GLY A 157 10.13 -6.03 16.39
C GLY A 157 10.14 -5.05 15.22
N ARG A 158 9.73 -3.81 15.48
CA ARG A 158 9.62 -2.76 14.47
C ARG A 158 9.86 -1.38 15.08
N THR A 159 10.21 -0.42 14.23
CA THR A 159 10.24 1.01 14.54
C THR A 159 9.41 1.80 13.53
N LYS A 160 9.06 3.03 13.90
CA LYS A 160 8.32 3.97 13.04
C LYS A 160 9.27 4.81 12.18
N ASP A 161 10.56 4.77 12.47
CA ASP A 161 11.53 5.74 12.00
C ASP A 161 11.92 5.50 10.54
N GLN A 162 12.08 6.61 9.82
CA GLN A 162 12.52 6.65 8.43
C GLN A 162 14.04 6.81 8.41
N ILE A 163 14.69 6.29 7.37
CA ILE A 163 16.13 6.41 7.19
C ILE A 163 16.39 7.59 6.25
N ARG A 164 16.52 8.79 6.81
CA ARG A 164 16.58 10.04 6.02
C ARG A 164 17.76 10.93 6.32
N THR A 165 18.23 10.97 7.56
CA THR A 165 19.34 11.85 7.90
C THR A 165 20.65 11.25 7.39
N VAL A 166 21.63 12.12 7.13
CA VAL A 166 22.95 11.67 6.66
C VAL A 166 23.59 10.73 7.69
N GLU A 167 23.36 11.00 8.98
CA GLU A 167 23.83 10.16 10.09
C GLU A 167 23.21 8.77 10.05
N GLN A 168 21.89 8.67 9.83
CA GLN A 168 21.18 7.38 9.75
C GLN A 168 21.61 6.57 8.52
N VAL A 169 21.76 7.23 7.37
CA VAL A 169 22.23 6.59 6.13
C VAL A 169 23.66 6.07 6.31
N ASN A 170 24.54 6.88 6.90
CA ASN A 170 25.92 6.48 7.19
C ASN A 170 25.98 5.36 8.23
N ALA A 171 25.14 5.38 9.27
CA ALA A 171 25.06 4.30 10.24
C ALA A 171 24.65 2.98 9.57
N THR A 172 23.71 3.04 8.63
CA THR A 172 23.26 1.87 7.84
C THR A 172 24.39 1.32 6.96
N LEU A 173 25.13 2.21 6.29
CA LEU A 173 26.30 1.84 5.49
C LEU A 173 27.38 1.17 6.33
N THR A 174 27.70 1.74 7.50
CA THR A 174 28.68 1.20 8.45
C THR A 174 28.23 -0.18 8.95
N ALA A 175 26.97 -0.33 9.36
CA ALA A 175 26.42 -1.61 9.80
C ALA A 175 26.55 -2.70 8.72
N CYS A 176 26.24 -2.37 7.46
CA CYS A 176 26.36 -3.34 6.36
C CYS A 176 27.82 -3.76 6.09
N LYS A 177 28.76 -2.82 6.20
CA LYS A 177 30.21 -3.09 6.05
C LYS A 177 30.77 -3.92 7.20
N ASP A 178 30.46 -3.55 8.44
CA ASP A 178 30.96 -4.21 9.65
C ASP A 178 30.46 -5.65 9.74
N LEU A 179 29.18 -5.87 9.40
CA LEU A 179 28.56 -7.19 9.37
C LEU A 179 28.84 -7.98 8.09
N LYS A 180 29.59 -7.39 7.13
CA LYS A 180 29.96 -7.98 5.84
C LYS A 180 28.75 -8.54 5.08
N LEU A 181 27.72 -7.72 4.93
CA LEU A 181 26.49 -8.13 4.24
C LEU A 181 26.67 -8.04 2.72
N ASP A 182 26.24 -9.08 2.03
CA ASP A 182 26.12 -9.08 0.57
C ASP A 182 24.78 -8.47 0.13
N GLY A 183 23.75 -8.56 0.98
CA GLY A 183 22.42 -8.01 0.72
C GLY A 183 21.73 -7.48 1.96
N LEU A 184 20.89 -6.45 1.77
CA LEU A 184 19.97 -5.90 2.76
C LEU A 184 18.55 -5.90 2.19
N VAL A 185 17.66 -6.68 2.81
CA VAL A 185 16.24 -6.78 2.44
C VAL A 185 15.41 -5.92 3.38
N ILE A 186 14.76 -4.90 2.83
CA ILE A 186 13.90 -3.97 3.56
C ILE A 186 12.44 -4.33 3.31
N ILE A 187 11.75 -4.78 4.36
CA ILE A 187 10.34 -5.15 4.32
C ILE A 187 9.51 -3.99 4.83
N GLY A 188 8.70 -3.38 3.96
CA GLY A 188 7.85 -2.27 4.37
C GLY A 188 6.99 -1.67 3.26
N GLY A 189 6.36 -0.55 3.59
CA GLY A 189 5.46 0.16 2.68
C GLY A 189 6.15 1.22 1.83
N VAL A 190 5.38 2.21 1.39
CA VAL A 190 5.81 3.31 0.51
C VAL A 190 7.06 4.04 1.01
N THR A 191 7.06 4.46 2.27
CA THR A 191 8.18 5.23 2.85
C THR A 191 9.44 4.38 2.95
N SER A 192 9.31 3.13 3.40
CA SER A 192 10.44 2.22 3.57
C SER A 192 11.10 1.86 2.23
N ASN A 193 10.31 1.70 1.17
CA ASN A 193 10.85 1.45 -0.17
C ASN A 193 11.43 2.70 -0.82
N THR A 194 10.99 3.90 -0.42
CA THR A 194 11.67 5.15 -0.78
C THR A 194 13.05 5.23 -0.12
N ASP A 195 13.14 4.88 1.16
CA ASP A 195 14.41 4.82 1.89
C ASP A 195 15.34 3.75 1.30
N ALA A 196 14.80 2.60 0.89
CA ALA A 196 15.56 1.54 0.21
C ALA A 196 16.21 2.03 -1.10
N ALA A 197 15.51 2.86 -1.88
CA ALA A 197 16.06 3.44 -3.10
C ALA A 197 17.24 4.38 -2.79
N GLN A 198 17.09 5.24 -1.78
CA GLN A 198 18.14 6.18 -1.35
C GLN A 198 19.36 5.45 -0.80
N LEU A 199 19.15 4.37 -0.03
CA LEU A 199 20.23 3.51 0.46
C LEU A 199 20.96 2.81 -0.69
N ALA A 200 20.23 2.25 -1.67
CA ALA A 200 20.81 1.59 -2.83
C ALA A 200 21.73 2.53 -3.62
N GLU A 201 21.29 3.77 -3.85
CA GLU A 201 22.06 4.81 -4.53
C GLU A 201 23.31 5.20 -3.73
N THR A 202 23.15 5.48 -2.43
CA THR A 202 24.26 5.86 -1.56
C THR A 202 25.29 4.73 -1.46
N PHE A 203 24.85 3.48 -1.41
CA PHE A 203 25.72 2.31 -1.35
C PHE A 203 26.51 2.15 -2.65
N ALA A 204 25.88 2.42 -3.80
CA ALA A 204 26.56 2.41 -5.10
C ALA A 204 27.62 3.53 -5.19
N GLU A 205 27.28 4.75 -4.78
CA GLU A 205 28.20 5.89 -4.75
C GLU A 205 29.40 5.61 -3.81
N ALA A 206 29.14 5.05 -2.63
CA ALA A 206 30.16 4.66 -1.66
C ALA A 206 30.91 3.35 -2.02
N LYS A 207 30.65 2.77 -3.20
CA LYS A 207 31.22 1.50 -3.68
C LYS A 207 31.10 0.35 -2.67
N CYS A 208 29.99 0.33 -1.94
CA CYS A 208 29.65 -0.77 -1.05
C CYS A 208 29.22 -1.99 -1.88
N SER A 209 29.67 -3.19 -1.50
CA SER A 209 29.28 -4.43 -2.16
C SER A 209 27.83 -4.83 -1.86
N THR A 210 27.30 -4.40 -0.71
CA THR A 210 25.94 -4.73 -0.25
C THR A 210 24.88 -4.22 -1.21
N LYS A 211 23.99 -5.11 -1.65
CA LYS A 211 22.84 -4.80 -2.51
C LYS A 211 21.59 -4.55 -1.67
N VAL A 212 20.79 -3.55 -2.02
CA VAL A 212 19.55 -3.23 -1.30
C VAL A 212 18.34 -3.69 -2.09
N VAL A 213 17.43 -4.40 -1.44
CA VAL A 213 16.19 -4.95 -2.02
C VAL A 213 14.98 -4.53 -1.20
N GLY A 214 13.95 -4.01 -1.88
CA GLY A 214 12.67 -3.66 -1.27
C GLY A 214 11.63 -4.77 -1.42
N VAL A 215 10.81 -4.99 -0.38
CA VAL A 215 9.66 -5.91 -0.43
C VAL A 215 8.37 -5.16 -0.07
N PRO A 216 7.34 -5.18 -0.93
CA PRO A 216 6.14 -4.36 -0.75
C PRO A 216 5.16 -4.95 0.27
N VAL A 217 5.34 -4.58 1.54
CA VAL A 217 4.49 -5.03 2.65
C VAL A 217 3.84 -3.83 3.34
N THR A 218 2.54 -3.69 3.15
CA THR A 218 1.71 -2.66 3.78
C THR A 218 0.27 -3.11 3.81
N LEU A 219 -0.40 -2.85 4.92
CA LEU A 219 -1.82 -3.13 5.08
C LEU A 219 -2.74 -2.10 4.41
N ASN A 220 -2.21 -0.95 3.98
CA ASN A 220 -3.04 0.13 3.45
C ASN A 220 -3.48 -0.12 2.01
N GLY A 221 -2.81 -1.04 1.29
CA GLY A 221 -3.03 -1.23 -0.16
C GLY A 221 -2.53 -0.07 -1.02
N ASP A 222 -1.70 0.82 -0.47
CA ASP A 222 -1.27 2.09 -1.08
C ASP A 222 0.06 2.02 -1.84
N LEU A 223 0.84 0.94 -1.69
CA LEU A 223 2.04 0.72 -2.51
C LEU A 223 1.66 -0.04 -3.78
N LYS A 224 0.87 0.62 -4.63
CA LYS A 224 0.29 0.03 -5.83
C LYS A 224 0.70 0.82 -7.06
N ASN A 225 1.14 0.12 -8.10
CA ASN A 225 1.57 0.73 -9.37
C ASN A 225 1.56 -0.34 -10.46
N GLN A 226 2.07 0.01 -11.64
CA GLN A 226 2.10 -0.88 -12.81
C GLN A 226 2.89 -2.20 -12.60
N PHE A 227 3.74 -2.28 -11.57
CA PHE A 227 4.53 -3.47 -11.23
C PHE A 227 4.04 -4.19 -9.96
N VAL A 228 3.22 -3.53 -9.13
CA VAL A 228 2.74 -4.06 -7.85
C VAL A 228 1.21 -4.01 -7.84
N GLU A 229 0.60 -5.19 -8.06
CA GLU A 229 -0.87 -5.34 -8.13
C GLU A 229 -1.54 -5.29 -6.75
N ALA A 230 -0.87 -5.80 -5.71
CA ALA A 230 -1.37 -5.85 -4.33
C ALA A 230 -0.24 -5.79 -3.30
N ASN A 231 -0.58 -5.57 -2.03
CA ASN A 231 0.36 -5.53 -0.92
C ASN A 231 0.10 -6.64 0.09
N VAL A 232 1.17 -7.21 0.64
CA VAL A 232 1.09 -8.26 1.66
C VAL A 232 0.39 -7.73 2.92
N GLY A 233 -0.66 -8.43 3.31
CA GLY A 233 -1.49 -8.17 4.49
C GLY A 233 -2.75 -7.38 4.20
N PHE A 234 -2.87 -6.73 3.04
CA PHE A 234 -4.09 -6.00 2.66
C PHE A 234 -5.31 -6.93 2.59
N ASP A 235 -5.16 -8.12 1.99
CA ASP A 235 -6.23 -9.11 1.88
C ASP A 235 -6.70 -9.58 3.27
N THR A 236 -5.76 -9.93 4.15
CA THR A 236 -6.05 -10.35 5.52
C THR A 236 -6.77 -9.25 6.31
N ILE A 237 -6.25 -8.01 6.30
CA ILE A 237 -6.86 -6.91 7.06
C ILE A 237 -8.28 -6.62 6.56
N CYS A 238 -8.48 -6.58 5.25
CA CYS A 238 -9.79 -6.30 4.69
C CYS A 238 -10.81 -7.38 5.05
N LYS A 239 -10.44 -8.66 5.04
CA LYS A 239 -11.33 -9.75 5.47
C LYS A 239 -11.71 -9.65 6.94
N VAL A 240 -10.74 -9.41 7.82
CA VAL A 240 -10.98 -9.28 9.27
C VAL A 240 -11.84 -8.06 9.57
N ASN A 241 -11.55 -6.91 8.97
CA ASN A 241 -12.37 -5.71 9.15
C ASN A 241 -13.78 -5.91 8.59
N SER A 242 -13.91 -6.56 7.42
CA SER A 242 -15.21 -6.84 6.81
C SER A 242 -16.05 -7.78 7.68
N GLN A 243 -15.45 -8.77 8.34
CA GLN A 243 -16.13 -9.59 9.33
C GLN A 243 -16.70 -8.73 10.47
N LEU A 244 -15.89 -7.85 11.06
CA LEU A 244 -16.31 -6.99 12.17
C LEU A 244 -17.43 -6.02 11.73
N ILE A 245 -17.28 -5.39 10.57
CA ILE A 245 -18.30 -4.49 9.99
C ILE A 245 -19.60 -5.25 9.73
N SER A 246 -19.52 -6.45 9.18
CA SER A 246 -20.72 -7.26 8.89
C SER A 246 -21.48 -7.67 10.15
N ASN A 247 -20.75 -7.90 11.25
CA ASN A 247 -21.38 -8.12 12.55
C ASN A 247 -22.11 -6.86 13.03
N MET A 248 -21.52 -5.66 12.85
CA MET A 248 -22.19 -4.39 13.18
C MET A 248 -23.39 -4.13 12.27
N CYS A 249 -23.32 -4.48 10.98
CA CYS A 249 -24.44 -4.43 10.05
C CYS A 249 -25.61 -5.32 10.52
N THR A 250 -25.31 -6.54 10.97
CA THR A 250 -26.32 -7.48 11.50
C THR A 250 -26.93 -6.97 12.81
N ASP A 251 -26.11 -6.38 13.69
CA ASP A 251 -26.58 -5.76 14.92
C ASP A 251 -27.46 -4.53 14.65
N ALA A 252 -27.08 -3.69 13.68
CA ALA A 252 -27.88 -2.55 13.24
C ALA A 252 -29.28 -2.97 12.78
N LEU A 253 -29.38 -4.07 12.01
CA LEU A 253 -30.67 -4.66 11.63
C LEU A 253 -31.46 -5.18 12.81
N SER A 254 -30.79 -5.78 13.79
CA SER A 254 -31.47 -6.40 14.94
C SER A 254 -31.97 -5.38 15.95
N ALA A 255 -31.23 -4.28 16.12
CA ALA A 255 -31.53 -3.24 17.10
C ALA A 255 -32.44 -2.13 16.55
N GLU A 256 -32.41 -1.88 15.23
CA GLU A 256 -33.24 -0.90 14.49
C GLU A 256 -33.23 0.53 15.07
N LYS A 257 -32.13 0.93 15.73
CA LYS A 257 -32.04 2.20 16.47
C LYS A 257 -30.67 2.89 16.47
N TYR A 258 -29.64 2.26 15.90
CA TYR A 258 -28.27 2.76 15.96
C TYR A 258 -27.71 3.05 14.58
N TYR A 259 -27.00 4.17 14.47
CA TYR A 259 -26.10 4.46 13.35
C TYR A 259 -24.66 4.25 13.79
N TYR A 260 -24.01 3.26 13.20
CA TYR A 260 -22.62 2.92 13.49
C TYR A 260 -21.67 3.73 12.61
N PHE A 261 -20.80 4.53 13.22
CA PHE A 261 -19.72 5.25 12.56
C PHE A 261 -18.43 4.49 12.76
N ILE A 262 -17.94 3.83 11.71
CA ILE A 262 -16.79 2.94 11.78
C ILE A 262 -15.63 3.59 11.02
N ARG A 263 -14.62 4.07 11.77
CA ARG A 263 -13.35 4.50 11.20
C ARG A 263 -12.47 3.29 10.88
N LEU A 264 -11.82 3.31 9.73
CA LEU A 264 -10.95 2.25 9.24
C LEU A 264 -9.52 2.77 9.05
N MET A 265 -8.55 2.01 9.56
CA MET A 265 -7.13 2.30 9.34
C MET A 265 -6.77 2.15 7.86
N GLY A 266 -6.14 3.18 7.29
CA GLY A 266 -5.72 3.19 5.87
C GLY A 266 -4.75 4.32 5.51
N ARG A 267 -4.20 5.04 6.51
CA ARG A 267 -3.47 6.30 6.32
C ARG A 267 -4.23 7.23 5.38
N LYS A 268 -3.60 7.68 4.29
CA LYS A 268 -4.09 8.73 3.39
C LYS A 268 -5.06 8.23 2.31
N ALA A 269 -5.03 6.94 1.98
CA ALA A 269 -5.82 6.37 0.89
C ALA A 269 -7.01 5.57 1.44
N SER A 270 -8.10 5.51 0.66
CA SER A 270 -9.34 4.85 1.09
C SER A 270 -9.48 3.39 0.65
N HIS A 271 -8.39 2.72 0.22
CA HIS A 271 -8.45 1.35 -0.32
C HIS A 271 -9.09 0.34 0.64
N VAL A 272 -8.73 0.40 1.93
CA VAL A 272 -9.32 -0.49 2.96
C VAL A 272 -10.82 -0.24 3.10
N ALA A 273 -11.25 1.04 3.10
CA ALA A 273 -12.66 1.39 3.21
C ALA A 273 -13.46 0.96 1.97
N LEU A 274 -12.90 1.14 0.78
CA LEU A 274 -13.51 0.68 -0.47
C LEU A 274 -13.67 -0.85 -0.47
N GLU A 275 -12.59 -1.59 -0.17
CA GLU A 275 -12.64 -3.05 -0.15
C GLU A 275 -13.62 -3.59 0.90
N CYS A 276 -13.60 -3.03 2.11
CA CYS A 276 -14.55 -3.42 3.17
C CYS A 276 -16.00 -3.15 2.75
N THR A 277 -16.25 -2.04 2.04
CA THR A 277 -17.58 -1.72 1.51
C THR A 277 -18.05 -2.76 0.50
N LEU A 278 -17.17 -3.16 -0.43
CA LEU A 278 -17.48 -4.17 -1.44
C LEU A 278 -17.73 -5.57 -0.83
N GLN A 279 -17.13 -5.87 0.33
CA GLN A 279 -17.33 -7.16 1.00
C GLN A 279 -18.55 -7.20 1.93
N SER A 280 -18.89 -6.09 2.61
CA SER A 280 -19.91 -6.05 3.69
C SER A 280 -21.18 -5.28 3.36
N HIS A 281 -21.16 -4.43 2.33
CA HIS A 281 -22.28 -3.61 1.84
C HIS A 281 -22.90 -2.66 2.90
N PRO A 282 -22.12 -1.88 3.66
CA PRO A 282 -22.65 -0.87 4.60
C PRO A 282 -23.48 0.18 3.87
N ASN A 283 -24.31 0.95 4.59
CA ASN A 283 -25.21 1.91 3.93
C ASN A 283 -24.47 3.09 3.30
N LEU A 284 -23.35 3.52 3.89
CA LEU A 284 -22.60 4.65 3.39
C LEU A 284 -21.11 4.44 3.62
N VAL A 285 -20.31 4.87 2.65
CA VAL A 285 -18.87 5.05 2.77
C VAL A 285 -18.54 6.43 2.26
N ILE A 286 -17.64 7.13 2.96
CA ILE A 286 -17.12 8.43 2.51
C ILE A 286 -15.67 8.21 2.09
N LEU A 287 -15.36 8.34 0.80
CA LEU A 287 -13.99 8.19 0.31
C LEU A 287 -13.26 9.54 0.34
N GLY A 288 -12.05 9.57 0.89
CA GLY A 288 -11.23 10.79 0.92
C GLY A 288 -10.97 11.35 -0.48
N GLU A 289 -10.82 10.47 -1.47
CA GLU A 289 -10.61 10.83 -2.86
C GLU A 289 -11.82 11.56 -3.47
N GLU A 290 -13.05 11.16 -3.17
CA GLU A 290 -14.27 11.86 -3.62
C GLU A 290 -14.39 13.23 -2.97
N VAL A 291 -14.10 13.31 -1.67
CA VAL A 291 -14.11 14.53 -0.88
C VAL A 291 -13.12 15.55 -1.43
N ALA A 292 -11.89 15.12 -1.69
CA ALA A 292 -10.84 15.98 -2.24
C ALA A 292 -11.18 16.42 -3.68
N ALA A 293 -11.66 15.51 -4.53
CA ALA A 293 -12.01 15.82 -5.93
C ALA A 293 -13.18 16.81 -6.03
N SER A 294 -14.17 16.68 -5.15
CA SER A 294 -15.38 17.51 -5.14
C SER A 294 -15.27 18.72 -4.19
N LYS A 295 -14.13 18.88 -3.51
CA LYS A 295 -13.84 19.93 -2.52
C LYS A 295 -14.91 20.03 -1.42
N LEU A 296 -15.40 18.88 -0.94
CA LEU A 296 -16.47 18.84 0.08
C LEU A 296 -15.95 19.38 1.42
N THR A 297 -16.78 20.18 2.08
CA THR A 297 -16.54 20.72 3.43
C THR A 297 -17.04 19.75 4.51
N LEU A 298 -16.71 20.00 5.78
CA LEU A 298 -17.31 19.29 6.91
C LEU A 298 -18.84 19.42 6.90
N PHE A 299 -19.35 20.58 6.48
CA PHE A 299 -20.78 20.82 6.36
C PHE A 299 -21.42 19.96 5.28
N ASP A 300 -20.80 19.85 4.10
CA ASP A 300 -21.33 19.02 3.00
C ASP A 300 -21.37 17.54 3.36
N ILE A 301 -20.30 17.03 3.99
CA ILE A 301 -20.23 15.63 4.44
C ILE A 301 -21.30 15.37 5.51
N THR A 302 -21.44 16.29 6.48
CA THR A 302 -22.46 16.18 7.53
C THR A 302 -23.87 16.16 6.92
N THR A 303 -24.14 17.06 5.97
CA THR A 303 -25.41 17.15 5.26
C THR A 303 -25.71 15.88 4.48
N GLN A 304 -24.72 15.34 3.74
CA GLN A 304 -24.85 14.09 3.00
C GLN A 304 -25.23 12.91 3.90
N ILE A 305 -24.65 12.83 5.10
CA ILE A 305 -24.98 11.79 6.08
C ILE A 305 -26.40 12.01 6.62
N CYS A 306 -26.75 13.23 7.02
CA CYS A 306 -28.10 13.56 7.49
C CYS A 306 -29.18 13.24 6.46
N ASP A 307 -28.95 13.57 5.18
CA ASP A 307 -29.88 13.28 4.09
C ASP A 307 -30.07 11.76 3.89
N ALA A 308 -29.00 10.97 4.05
CA ALA A 308 -29.11 9.52 4.01
C ALA A 308 -29.91 8.97 5.21
N VAL A 309 -29.69 9.50 6.41
CA VAL A 309 -30.45 9.14 7.63
C VAL A 309 -31.94 9.48 7.45
N GLU A 310 -32.25 10.66 6.92
CA GLU A 310 -33.62 11.12 6.67
C GLU A 310 -34.33 10.28 5.61
N ALA A 311 -33.66 9.99 4.49
CA ALA A 311 -34.20 9.14 3.43
C ALA A 311 -34.51 7.71 3.91
N ARG A 312 -33.69 7.17 4.82
CA ARG A 312 -33.92 5.86 5.45
C ARG A 312 -35.06 5.92 6.46
N ALA A 313 -35.12 6.97 7.28
CA ALA A 313 -36.21 7.16 8.24
C ALA A 313 -37.58 7.30 7.56
N ALA A 314 -37.62 7.86 6.35
CA ALA A 314 -38.84 7.89 5.53
C ALA A 314 -39.35 6.49 5.12
N GLN A 315 -38.50 5.47 5.20
CA GLN A 315 -38.83 4.04 5.01
C GLN A 315 -38.92 3.29 6.35
N ASP A 316 -39.08 4.00 7.46
CA ASP A 316 -39.07 3.49 8.85
C ASP A 316 -37.75 2.80 9.29
N LYS A 317 -36.67 3.02 8.53
CA LYS A 317 -35.34 2.50 8.86
C LYS A 317 -34.55 3.54 9.66
N ASN A 318 -34.43 3.30 10.97
CA ASN A 318 -33.79 4.21 11.91
C ASN A 318 -32.41 3.71 12.37
N HIS A 319 -31.76 2.91 11.52
CA HIS A 319 -30.45 2.30 11.74
C HIS A 319 -29.59 2.39 10.49
N GLY A 320 -28.27 2.25 10.66
CA GLY A 320 -27.35 2.11 9.54
C GLY A 320 -25.89 1.98 9.94
N VAL A 321 -25.03 1.76 8.96
CA VAL A 321 -23.58 1.65 9.11
C VAL A 321 -22.89 2.58 8.11
N ILE A 322 -21.97 3.39 8.62
CA ILE A 322 -21.22 4.40 7.88
C ILE A 322 -19.73 4.11 8.05
N LEU A 323 -19.01 3.94 6.94
CA LEU A 323 -17.57 3.71 6.93
C LEU A 323 -16.79 4.98 6.60
N LEU A 324 -15.72 5.23 7.35
CA LEU A 324 -14.86 6.40 7.21
C LEU A 324 -13.39 5.97 7.19
N PRO A 325 -12.57 6.39 6.21
CA PRO A 325 -11.13 6.15 6.24
C PRO A 325 -10.45 7.07 7.27
N GLU A 326 -9.38 6.61 7.95
CA GLU A 326 -8.69 7.44 8.95
C GLU A 326 -8.12 8.75 8.38
N GLY A 327 -7.71 8.75 7.11
CA GLY A 327 -7.17 9.91 6.40
C GLY A 327 -8.22 10.87 5.86
N LEU A 328 -9.52 10.64 6.12
CA LEU A 328 -10.59 11.53 5.66
C LEU A 328 -10.33 12.98 6.05
N ILE A 329 -9.81 13.22 7.25
CA ILE A 329 -9.55 14.56 7.78
C ILE A 329 -8.54 15.37 6.95
N GLU A 330 -7.53 14.71 6.36
CA GLU A 330 -6.56 15.36 5.45
C GLU A 330 -7.11 15.54 4.03
N SER A 331 -8.25 14.93 3.71
CA SER A 331 -8.90 15.06 2.40
C SER A 331 -9.88 16.22 2.34
N ILE A 332 -10.36 16.70 3.49
CA ILE A 332 -11.26 17.86 3.59
C ILE A 332 -10.43 19.14 3.45
N PRO A 333 -10.64 19.97 2.40
CA PRO A 333 -9.74 21.08 2.08
C PRO A 333 -9.53 22.10 3.20
N GLU A 334 -10.61 22.49 3.88
CA GLU A 334 -10.56 23.48 4.96
C GLU A 334 -9.81 22.98 6.19
N VAL A 335 -9.97 21.69 6.53
CA VAL A 335 -9.27 21.07 7.66
C VAL A 335 -7.81 20.80 7.30
N TYR A 336 -7.52 20.39 6.07
CA TYR A 336 -6.16 20.22 5.58
C TYR A 336 -5.37 21.54 5.61
N ALA A 337 -6.01 22.65 5.20
CA ALA A 337 -5.40 23.99 5.28
C ALA A 337 -5.09 24.37 6.74
N LEU A 338 -6.03 24.15 7.66
CA LEU A 338 -5.83 24.36 9.10
C LEU A 338 -4.65 23.52 9.64
N LEU A 339 -4.59 22.23 9.31
CA LEU A 339 -3.49 21.34 9.71
C LEU A 339 -2.14 21.85 9.19
N LYS A 340 -2.07 22.33 7.94
CA LYS A 340 -0.84 22.87 7.37
C LYS A 340 -0.38 24.16 8.05
N GLU A 341 -1.30 25.01 8.46
CA GLU A 341 -1.00 26.20 9.23
C GLU A 341 -0.47 25.84 10.64
N ILE A 342 -1.14 24.93 11.35
CA ILE A 342 -0.72 24.41 12.65
C ILE A 342 0.68 23.79 12.58
N HIS A 343 0.94 22.93 11.58
CA HIS A 343 2.27 22.32 11.39
C HIS A 343 3.35 23.36 11.00
N GLY A 344 2.96 24.42 10.29
CA GLY A 344 3.82 25.58 10.02
C GLY A 344 4.28 26.26 11.31
N LEU A 345 3.34 26.53 12.22
CA LEU A 345 3.60 27.17 13.51
C LEU A 345 4.43 26.26 14.44
N HIS A 346 4.17 24.95 14.46
CA HIS A 346 5.01 23.99 15.19
C HIS A 346 6.47 24.02 14.71
N ARG A 347 6.71 24.11 13.41
CA ARG A 347 8.08 24.23 12.85
C ARG A 347 8.77 25.53 13.24
N GLN A 348 8.02 26.58 13.57
CA GLN A 348 8.54 27.84 14.08
C GLN A 348 8.78 27.81 15.60
N GLY A 349 8.49 26.68 16.27
CA GLY A 349 8.66 26.53 17.72
C GLY A 349 7.56 27.16 18.55
N VAL A 350 6.40 27.46 17.96
CA VAL A 350 5.24 28.00 18.69
C VAL A 350 4.65 26.90 19.57
N SER A 351 4.50 27.17 20.87
CA SER A 351 3.87 26.24 21.81
C SER A 351 2.39 26.03 21.48
N ALA A 352 1.86 24.82 21.68
CA ALA A 352 0.47 24.47 21.36
C ALA A 352 -0.58 25.47 21.91
N ASP A 353 -0.37 26.00 23.11
CA ASP A 353 -1.29 26.98 23.74
C ASP A 353 -1.35 28.34 23.04
N LYS A 354 -0.33 28.68 22.25
CA LYS A 354 -0.21 29.94 21.52
C LYS A 354 -0.58 29.82 20.04
N ILE A 355 -0.82 28.61 19.55
CA ILE A 355 -1.12 28.38 18.13
C ILE A 355 -2.41 29.10 17.75
N CYS A 356 -3.46 29.00 18.57
CA CYS A 356 -4.77 29.59 18.27
C CYS A 356 -4.74 31.11 18.03
N THR A 357 -3.82 31.84 18.67
CA THR A 357 -3.72 33.31 18.53
C THR A 357 -2.94 33.74 17.29
N GLN A 358 -2.25 32.82 16.63
CA GLN A 358 -1.43 33.07 15.44
C GLN A 358 -2.04 32.45 14.17
N LEU A 359 -3.20 31.81 14.28
CA LEU A 359 -3.95 31.31 13.13
C LEU A 359 -4.57 32.47 12.33
N SER A 360 -4.66 32.27 11.02
CA SER A 360 -5.43 33.12 10.12
C SER A 360 -6.90 33.20 10.55
N PRO A 361 -7.62 34.29 10.24
CA PRO A 361 -9.01 34.46 10.69
C PRO A 361 -9.93 33.28 10.30
N TRP A 362 -9.74 32.73 9.10
CA TRP A 362 -10.49 31.58 8.60
C TRP A 362 -10.15 30.29 9.37
N ALA A 363 -8.85 30.01 9.56
CA ALA A 363 -8.40 28.84 10.31
C ALA A 363 -8.81 28.93 11.79
N SER A 364 -8.76 30.12 12.38
CA SER A 364 -9.21 30.38 13.75
C SER A 364 -10.72 30.13 13.90
N ALA A 365 -11.55 30.62 12.97
CA ALA A 365 -12.99 30.37 12.99
C ALA A 365 -13.33 28.88 12.88
N LEU A 366 -12.68 28.17 11.95
CA LEU A 366 -12.84 26.72 11.82
C LEU A 366 -12.36 25.98 13.07
N PHE A 367 -11.19 26.36 13.59
CA PHE A 367 -10.67 25.78 14.82
C PHE A 367 -11.66 25.97 15.96
N GLU A 368 -12.22 27.17 16.14
CA GLU A 368 -13.19 27.47 17.18
C GLU A 368 -14.50 26.68 17.07
N PHE A 369 -14.98 26.45 15.83
CA PHE A 369 -16.14 25.61 15.54
C PHE A 369 -15.95 24.15 15.99
N LEU A 370 -14.73 23.63 15.96
CA LEU A 370 -14.47 22.22 16.29
C LEU A 370 -14.66 21.92 17.78
N PRO A 371 -15.15 20.72 18.13
CA PRO A 371 -15.27 20.29 19.52
C PRO A 371 -13.92 20.28 20.26
N PRO A 372 -13.90 20.53 21.59
CA PRO A 372 -12.67 20.60 22.39
C PRO A 372 -11.77 19.34 22.32
N PHE A 373 -12.35 18.16 22.10
CA PHE A 373 -11.55 16.93 21.96
C PHE A 373 -10.79 16.89 20.62
N ILE A 374 -11.39 17.36 19.52
CA ILE A 374 -10.72 17.47 18.22
C ILE A 374 -9.66 18.56 18.23
N LYS A 375 -9.95 19.73 18.83
CA LYS A 375 -8.95 20.82 18.99
C LYS A 375 -7.63 20.28 19.56
N ARG A 376 -7.70 19.49 20.64
CA ARG A 376 -6.52 18.87 21.27
C ARG A 376 -5.80 17.87 20.37
N GLN A 377 -6.53 17.08 19.59
CA GLN A 377 -5.95 16.08 18.68
C GLN A 377 -5.25 16.72 17.47
N LEU A 378 -5.78 17.84 16.94
CA LEU A 378 -5.16 18.58 15.83
C LEU A 378 -3.89 19.32 16.23
N LEU A 379 -3.72 19.66 17.51
CA LEU A 379 -2.52 20.34 18.03
C LEU A 379 -1.34 19.40 18.28
N LEU A 380 -1.52 18.08 18.13
CA LEU A 380 -0.43 17.11 18.26
C LEU A 380 0.68 17.34 17.23
N LEU A 381 1.92 17.04 17.61
CA LEU A 381 3.05 17.12 16.68
C LEU A 381 2.85 16.15 15.50
N PRO A 382 3.25 16.54 14.27
CA PRO A 382 3.13 15.68 13.10
C PRO A 382 3.96 14.40 13.21
N GLU A 383 3.62 13.39 12.40
CA GLU A 383 4.48 12.22 12.19
C GLU A 383 5.78 12.59 11.43
N SER A 384 6.73 11.67 11.34
CA SER A 384 8.02 11.87 10.66
C SER A 384 7.93 12.18 9.16
N ASP A 385 6.78 11.89 8.52
CA ASP A 385 6.45 12.27 7.15
C ASP A 385 5.66 13.59 7.01
N ASP A 386 5.60 14.40 8.07
CA ASP A 386 4.83 15.67 8.13
C ASP A 386 3.30 15.49 8.01
N SER A 387 2.79 14.25 8.11
CA SER A 387 1.35 14.01 8.21
C SER A 387 0.84 14.27 9.62
N ALA A 388 -0.45 14.54 9.75
CA ALA A 388 -1.10 14.55 11.04
C ALA A 388 -1.06 13.13 11.65
N GLN A 389 -1.24 13.03 12.97
CA GLN A 389 -1.39 11.73 13.65
C GLN A 389 -2.79 11.16 13.41
N LEU A 390 -3.07 10.74 12.17
CA LEU A 390 -4.41 10.34 11.70
C LEU A 390 -5.08 9.28 12.58
N SER A 391 -4.32 8.37 13.18
CA SER A 391 -4.85 7.35 14.09
C SER A 391 -5.42 7.95 15.38
N GLN A 392 -4.89 9.09 15.84
CA GLN A 392 -5.30 9.80 17.06
C GLN A 392 -6.47 10.76 16.84
N ILE A 393 -6.74 11.15 15.58
CA ILE A 393 -7.83 12.06 15.25
C ILE A 393 -9.12 11.24 15.11
N GLU A 394 -10.03 11.43 16.06
CA GLU A 394 -11.30 10.69 16.18
C GLU A 394 -12.36 11.26 15.22
N THR A 395 -12.10 11.15 13.91
CA THR A 395 -12.93 11.69 12.83
C THR A 395 -14.37 11.13 12.85
N GLU A 396 -14.53 9.87 13.24
CA GLU A 396 -15.84 9.23 13.45
C GLU A 396 -16.66 9.93 14.53
N LYS A 397 -16.03 10.35 15.63
CA LYS A 397 -16.70 11.06 16.72
C LYS A 397 -17.01 12.49 16.35
N LEU A 398 -16.12 13.14 15.59
CA LEU A 398 -16.37 14.47 15.03
C LEU A 398 -17.63 14.45 14.16
N LEU A 399 -17.68 13.57 13.15
CA LEU A 399 -18.82 13.51 12.24
C LEU A 399 -20.10 13.05 12.95
N ALA A 400 -20.03 12.07 13.85
CA ALA A 400 -21.19 11.67 14.66
C ALA A 400 -21.75 12.84 15.47
N HIS A 401 -20.89 13.65 16.09
CA HIS A 401 -21.31 14.83 16.84
C HIS A 401 -21.97 15.89 15.95
N LEU A 402 -21.36 16.20 14.80
CA LEU A 402 -21.91 17.18 13.85
C LEU A 402 -23.27 16.73 13.30
N VAL A 403 -23.39 15.45 12.94
CA VAL A 403 -24.65 14.84 12.47
C VAL A 403 -25.69 14.88 13.58
N GLU A 404 -25.35 14.54 14.83
CA GLU A 404 -26.30 14.61 15.95
C GLU A 404 -26.83 16.05 16.16
N VAL A 405 -25.97 17.06 16.09
CA VAL A 405 -26.37 18.47 16.20
C VAL A 405 -27.34 18.86 15.07
N GLU A 406 -27.01 18.50 13.84
CA GLU A 406 -27.84 18.82 12.67
C GLU A 406 -29.17 18.05 12.67
N MET A 407 -29.17 16.77 13.02
CA MET A 407 -30.39 15.96 13.14
C MET A 407 -31.33 16.50 14.22
N ASN A 408 -30.79 16.94 15.37
CA ASN A 408 -31.58 17.60 16.42
C ASN A 408 -32.20 18.92 15.94
N LYS A 409 -31.49 19.67 15.09
CA LYS A 409 -32.02 20.88 14.45
C LYS A 409 -33.16 20.54 13.48
N ARG A 410 -32.96 19.58 12.57
CA ARG A 410 -34.01 19.10 11.64
C ARG A 410 -35.24 18.56 12.37
N GLN A 411 -35.05 17.91 13.50
CA GLN A 411 -36.16 17.43 14.35
C GLN A 411 -36.97 18.59 14.94
N LYS A 412 -36.32 19.66 15.41
CA LYS A 412 -36.99 20.87 15.92
C LYS A 412 -37.73 21.64 14.82
N GLU A 413 -37.18 21.66 13.61
CA GLU A 413 -37.77 22.30 12.43
C GLU A 413 -38.90 21.45 11.80
N GLY A 414 -39.04 20.18 12.21
CA GLY A 414 -40.08 19.27 11.73
C GLY A 414 -39.80 18.63 10.36
N THR A 415 -38.60 18.83 9.80
CA THR A 415 -38.16 18.19 8.54
C THR A 415 -37.82 16.71 8.77
N TYR A 416 -37.22 16.38 9.91
CA TYR A 416 -36.97 15.00 10.31
C TYR A 416 -38.06 14.43 11.22
N LYS A 417 -38.72 13.35 10.77
CA LYS A 417 -39.82 12.66 11.49
C LYS A 417 -39.44 11.27 12.02
N GLY A 418 -38.17 10.86 11.87
CA GLY A 418 -37.71 9.56 12.34
C GLY A 418 -37.56 9.49 13.86
N LYS A 419 -37.11 8.33 14.35
CA LYS A 419 -36.77 8.13 15.77
C LYS A 419 -35.56 8.99 16.15
N LYS A 420 -35.34 9.19 17.45
CA LYS A 420 -34.16 9.91 17.96
C LYS A 420 -32.88 9.31 17.37
N PHE A 421 -32.07 10.15 16.73
CA PHE A 421 -30.77 9.76 16.20
C PHE A 421 -29.83 9.30 17.33
N ASN A 422 -29.16 8.18 17.16
CA ASN A 422 -28.21 7.64 18.12
C ASN A 422 -27.01 7.04 17.39
N ALA A 423 -25.83 7.61 17.65
CA ALA A 423 -24.59 7.23 16.99
C ALA A 423 -23.69 6.39 17.92
N ILE A 424 -23.12 5.31 17.37
CA ILE A 424 -22.09 4.50 18.05
C ILE A 424 -20.82 4.53 17.20
N CYS A 425 -19.70 4.90 17.81
CA CYS A 425 -18.42 5.06 17.12
C CYS A 425 -17.48 3.87 17.37
N HIS A 426 -16.85 3.37 16.31
CA HIS A 426 -15.82 2.34 16.36
C HIS A 426 -14.60 2.74 15.54
N PHE A 427 -13.42 2.25 15.95
CA PHE A 427 -12.19 2.35 15.17
C PHE A 427 -11.60 0.95 14.98
N PHE A 428 -11.60 0.48 13.73
CA PHE A 428 -11.03 -0.82 13.36
C PHE A 428 -9.69 -0.64 12.64
N GLY A 429 -8.72 -1.47 13.05
CA GLY A 429 -7.41 -1.57 12.41
C GLY A 429 -6.38 -2.26 13.30
N TYR A 430 -6.30 -1.84 14.57
CA TYR A 430 -5.38 -2.45 15.54
C TYR A 430 -5.69 -3.92 15.82
N GLN A 431 -6.97 -4.29 15.77
CA GLN A 431 -7.46 -5.66 15.95
C GLN A 431 -7.10 -6.56 14.75
N ALA A 432 -6.96 -5.99 13.55
CA ALA A 432 -6.72 -6.73 12.30
C ALA A 432 -5.23 -6.88 11.95
N ARG A 433 -4.38 -5.92 12.33
CA ARG A 433 -2.95 -5.92 11.94
C ARG A 433 -2.10 -7.03 12.56
N GLY A 434 -2.59 -7.66 13.63
CA GLY A 434 -1.96 -8.80 14.30
C GLY A 434 -2.60 -10.14 13.95
N SER A 435 -3.59 -10.17 13.05
CA SER A 435 -4.32 -11.39 12.71
C SER A 435 -3.43 -12.40 11.97
N LEU A 436 -3.81 -13.67 12.07
CA LEU A 436 -3.19 -14.72 11.26
C LEU A 436 -3.42 -14.42 9.77
N PRO A 437 -2.37 -14.48 8.92
CA PRO A 437 -2.49 -14.19 7.50
C PRO A 437 -3.40 -15.19 6.77
N SER A 438 -4.14 -14.69 5.78
CA SER A 438 -4.88 -15.49 4.80
C SER A 438 -3.94 -16.40 4.00
N LYS A 439 -4.46 -17.44 3.34
CA LYS A 439 -3.64 -18.27 2.44
C LYS A 439 -2.98 -17.42 1.36
N PHE A 440 -3.73 -16.49 0.77
CA PHE A 440 -3.20 -15.57 -0.24
C PHE A 440 -2.01 -14.76 0.28
N ASP A 441 -2.12 -14.13 1.46
CA ASP A 441 -1.01 -13.35 2.02
C ASP A 441 0.16 -14.24 2.46
N CYS A 442 -0.10 -15.47 2.93
CA CYS A 442 0.94 -16.47 3.20
C CYS A 442 1.76 -16.80 1.96
N ASP A 443 1.08 -17.16 0.87
CA ASP A 443 1.69 -17.51 -0.42
C ASP A 443 2.41 -16.30 -1.01
N TYR A 444 1.73 -15.16 -1.09
CA TYR A 444 2.27 -13.94 -1.68
C TYR A 444 3.56 -13.48 -0.96
N ALA A 445 3.52 -13.41 0.37
CA ALA A 445 4.69 -13.04 1.17
C ALA A 445 5.84 -14.03 1.03
N TYR A 446 5.54 -15.34 1.06
CA TYR A 446 6.56 -16.38 0.93
C TYR A 446 7.28 -16.30 -0.42
N VAL A 447 6.53 -16.13 -1.51
CA VAL A 447 7.08 -15.98 -2.85
C VAL A 447 7.92 -14.70 -2.98
N LEU A 448 7.48 -13.57 -2.41
CA LEU A 448 8.26 -12.33 -2.40
C LEU A 448 9.61 -12.50 -1.66
N GLY A 449 9.64 -13.29 -0.59
CA GLY A 449 10.88 -13.66 0.11
C GLY A 449 11.86 -14.42 -0.79
N HIS A 450 11.35 -15.40 -1.55
CA HIS A 450 12.15 -16.13 -2.55
C HIS A 450 12.68 -15.20 -3.65
N ILE A 451 11.84 -14.30 -4.16
CA ILE A 451 12.25 -13.31 -5.15
C ILE A 451 13.36 -12.41 -4.58
N GLY A 452 13.27 -12.00 -3.31
CA GLY A 452 14.32 -11.23 -2.65
C GLY A 452 15.70 -11.89 -2.73
N TYR A 453 15.77 -13.22 -2.54
CA TYR A 453 17.01 -13.97 -2.77
C TYR A 453 17.47 -13.92 -4.23
N HIS A 454 16.57 -14.16 -5.19
CA HIS A 454 16.94 -14.19 -6.60
C HIS A 454 17.39 -12.83 -7.15
N ILE A 455 16.87 -11.72 -6.61
CA ILE A 455 17.36 -10.37 -6.89
C ILE A 455 18.82 -10.23 -6.45
N LEU A 456 19.14 -10.67 -5.22
CA LEU A 456 20.50 -10.64 -4.69
C LEU A 456 21.45 -11.56 -5.46
N ALA A 457 21.02 -12.77 -5.77
CA ALA A 457 21.79 -13.74 -6.54
C ALA A 457 22.07 -13.26 -7.98
N ALA A 458 21.17 -12.46 -8.55
CA ALA A 458 21.36 -11.78 -9.84
C ALA A 458 22.22 -10.51 -9.75
N GLY A 459 22.68 -10.12 -8.56
CA GLY A 459 23.52 -8.93 -8.33
C GLY A 459 22.78 -7.60 -8.45
N LEU A 460 21.45 -7.61 -8.41
CA LEU A 460 20.61 -6.43 -8.64
C LEU A 460 20.54 -5.54 -7.39
N ASN A 461 20.79 -4.23 -7.57
CA ASN A 461 20.77 -3.23 -6.49
C ASN A 461 19.66 -2.21 -6.72
N GLY A 462 18.87 -1.90 -5.70
CA GLY A 462 17.82 -0.90 -5.78
C GLY A 462 16.53 -1.39 -6.45
N TYR A 463 16.23 -2.69 -6.32
CA TYR A 463 15.05 -3.32 -6.91
C TYR A 463 14.01 -3.66 -5.86
N MET A 464 12.75 -3.64 -6.27
CA MET A 464 11.62 -4.19 -5.53
C MET A 464 11.27 -5.58 -6.06
N ALA A 465 10.98 -6.52 -5.16
CA ALA A 465 10.39 -7.80 -5.50
C ALA A 465 8.94 -7.62 -6.01
N THR A 466 8.62 -8.17 -7.19
CA THR A 466 7.31 -7.99 -7.82
C THR A 466 6.71 -9.31 -8.28
N ILE A 467 5.37 -9.41 -8.14
CA ILE A 467 4.60 -10.54 -8.64
C ILE A 467 3.39 -9.97 -9.37
N THR A 468 3.15 -10.47 -10.57
CA THR A 468 1.96 -10.13 -11.36
C THR A 468 1.09 -11.37 -11.55
N ASN A 469 -0.15 -11.12 -11.97
CA ASN A 469 -1.20 -12.10 -12.17
C ASN A 469 -1.75 -12.68 -10.85
N LEU A 470 -1.79 -11.87 -9.78
CA LEU A 470 -2.14 -12.29 -8.42
C LEU A 470 -3.61 -12.76 -8.29
N ARG A 471 -4.50 -12.32 -9.19
CA ARG A 471 -5.89 -12.82 -9.22
C ARG A 471 -5.96 -14.32 -9.53
N ASN A 472 -5.01 -14.84 -10.30
CA ASN A 472 -4.97 -16.24 -10.71
C ASN A 472 -4.37 -17.15 -9.61
N PRO A 473 -4.50 -18.48 -9.73
CA PRO A 473 -3.80 -19.42 -8.85
C PRO A 473 -2.27 -19.25 -8.91
N VAL A 474 -1.57 -19.64 -7.85
CA VAL A 474 -0.12 -19.40 -7.64
C VAL A 474 0.73 -19.95 -8.79
N ASN A 475 0.32 -21.08 -9.38
CA ASN A 475 1.02 -21.66 -10.52
C ASN A 475 1.04 -20.79 -11.80
N LYS A 476 0.20 -19.75 -11.88
CA LYS A 476 0.14 -18.79 -12.99
C LYS A 476 0.76 -17.43 -12.63
N TRP A 477 1.28 -17.26 -11.41
CA TRP A 477 1.95 -16.04 -11.02
C TRP A 477 3.25 -15.87 -11.81
N ARG A 478 3.56 -14.62 -12.14
CA ARG A 478 4.81 -14.26 -12.81
C ARG A 478 5.67 -13.46 -11.86
N CYS A 479 6.85 -13.99 -11.58
CA CYS A 479 7.80 -13.42 -10.63
C CYS A 479 8.82 -12.54 -11.37
N GLY A 480 9.11 -11.37 -10.82
CA GLY A 480 10.08 -10.45 -11.38
C GLY A 480 10.65 -9.50 -10.34
N ALA A 481 11.39 -8.52 -10.84
CA ALA A 481 11.89 -7.40 -10.06
C ALA A 481 11.86 -6.14 -10.91
N ALA A 482 11.49 -5.03 -10.27
CA ALA A 482 11.45 -3.72 -10.89
C ALA A 482 12.32 -2.72 -10.11
N PRO A 483 13.09 -1.85 -10.78
CA PRO A 483 13.86 -0.81 -10.12
C PRO A 483 12.96 0.12 -9.30
N LEU A 484 13.38 0.46 -8.08
CA LEU A 484 12.63 1.36 -7.20
C LEU A 484 12.45 2.75 -7.83
N THR A 485 13.45 3.21 -8.59
CA THR A 485 13.45 4.48 -9.32
C THR A 485 12.35 4.55 -10.39
N ALA A 486 11.96 3.42 -10.98
CA ALA A 486 10.86 3.34 -11.94
C ALA A 486 9.48 3.59 -11.32
N MET A 487 9.38 3.56 -9.99
CA MET A 487 8.15 3.78 -9.22
C MET A 487 8.08 5.16 -8.56
N MET A 488 9.10 6.01 -8.76
CA MET A 488 9.19 7.32 -8.13
C MET A 488 8.53 8.42 -8.98
N THR A 489 8.01 9.43 -8.30
CA THR A 489 7.64 10.73 -8.89
C THR A 489 8.11 11.88 -8.01
N VAL A 490 8.07 13.10 -8.54
CA VAL A 490 8.52 14.31 -7.88
C VAL A 490 7.34 15.22 -7.59
N LYS A 491 7.05 15.43 -6.31
CA LYS A 491 6.04 16.41 -5.90
C LYS A 491 6.53 17.83 -6.21
N ARG A 492 5.70 18.61 -6.89
CA ARG A 492 5.93 20.04 -7.13
C ARG A 492 5.00 20.83 -6.22
N TRP A 493 5.55 21.68 -5.36
CA TRP A 493 4.75 22.58 -4.54
C TRP A 493 4.74 23.97 -5.16
N ALA A 494 3.55 24.51 -5.42
CA ALA A 494 3.39 25.94 -5.67
C ALA A 494 3.27 26.63 -4.30
N GLN A 495 4.38 27.18 -3.80
CA GLN A 495 4.31 28.03 -2.61
C GLN A 495 3.99 29.49 -2.96
N ASN A 496 4.31 29.93 -4.18
CA ASN A 496 4.01 31.26 -4.70
C ASN A 496 3.54 31.19 -6.16
N PRO A 497 2.71 32.14 -6.64
CA PRO A 497 2.40 32.26 -8.07
C PRO A 497 3.71 32.57 -8.83
N GLY A 498 4.24 31.59 -9.57
CA GLY A 498 5.42 31.75 -10.42
C GLY A 498 6.68 30.96 -10.00
N THR A 499 6.74 30.36 -8.81
CA THR A 499 7.87 29.50 -8.40
C THR A 499 7.38 28.17 -7.82
N ALA A 500 7.54 27.10 -8.60
CA ALA A 500 7.32 25.74 -8.13
C ALA A 500 8.60 25.23 -7.46
N SER A 501 8.55 24.93 -6.16
CA SER A 501 9.65 24.20 -5.52
C SER A 501 9.54 22.72 -5.86
N ILE A 502 10.61 22.18 -6.41
CA ILE A 502 10.71 20.77 -6.80
C ILE A 502 11.08 19.97 -5.55
N GLY A 503 10.22 19.04 -5.15
CA GLY A 503 10.46 18.14 -4.01
C GLY A 503 11.53 17.08 -4.32
N LYS A 504 11.92 16.32 -3.29
CA LYS A 504 12.79 15.15 -3.49
C LYS A 504 11.98 14.01 -4.15
N PRO A 505 12.58 13.23 -5.06
CA PRO A 505 11.93 12.03 -5.58
C PRO A 505 11.58 11.04 -4.47
N ALA A 506 10.39 10.46 -4.56
CA ALA A 506 9.90 9.46 -3.63
C ALA A 506 8.90 8.54 -4.32
N ILE A 507 8.70 7.36 -3.76
CA ILE A 507 7.52 6.55 -4.06
C ILE A 507 6.37 7.18 -3.29
N HIS A 508 5.22 7.38 -3.94
CA HIS A 508 4.04 7.98 -3.32
C HIS A 508 2.94 6.93 -3.14
N PRO A 509 2.08 7.09 -2.10
CA PRO A 509 0.94 6.22 -1.94
C PRO A 509 -0.03 6.43 -3.11
N ALA A 510 -0.46 5.34 -3.72
CA ALA A 510 -1.54 5.33 -4.69
C ALA A 510 -2.87 5.53 -3.97
N THR A 511 -3.70 6.43 -4.48
CA THR A 511 -5.06 6.67 -4.00
C THR A 511 -6.05 5.75 -4.73
N VAL A 512 -7.29 5.68 -4.25
CA VAL A 512 -8.37 5.02 -5.00
C VAL A 512 -8.55 5.71 -6.35
N ASP A 513 -8.62 4.92 -7.42
CA ASP A 513 -8.95 5.41 -8.76
C ASP A 513 -10.47 5.57 -8.91
N LEU A 514 -10.95 6.81 -8.92
CA LEU A 514 -12.37 7.15 -9.11
C LEU A 514 -12.88 6.85 -10.53
N LYS A 515 -12.01 6.39 -11.45
CA LYS A 515 -12.37 5.84 -12.76
C LYS A 515 -12.12 4.32 -12.84
N GLY A 516 -11.65 3.73 -11.75
CA GLY A 516 -11.30 2.32 -11.66
C GLY A 516 -12.51 1.41 -11.51
N LYS A 517 -12.36 0.14 -11.92
CA LYS A 517 -13.43 -0.86 -11.89
C LYS A 517 -13.98 -1.15 -10.49
N ALA A 518 -13.13 -1.10 -9.47
CA ALA A 518 -13.56 -1.33 -8.08
C ALA A 518 -14.48 -0.21 -7.59
N TYR A 519 -14.16 1.05 -7.90
CA TYR A 519 -15.01 2.19 -7.59
C TYR A 519 -16.28 2.23 -8.45
N GLU A 520 -16.19 1.88 -9.73
CA GLU A 520 -17.35 1.71 -10.62
C GLU A 520 -18.36 0.72 -10.01
N LEU A 521 -17.89 -0.42 -9.48
CA LEU A 521 -18.73 -1.42 -8.83
C LEU A 521 -19.43 -0.87 -7.57
N LEU A 522 -18.72 -0.07 -6.76
CA LEU A 522 -19.33 0.64 -5.63
C LEU A 522 -20.41 1.61 -6.12
N ARG A 523 -20.07 2.48 -7.09
CA ARG A 523 -20.97 3.51 -7.62
C ARG A 523 -22.28 2.94 -8.17
N GLN A 524 -22.20 1.82 -8.88
CA GLN A 524 -23.38 1.12 -9.43
C GLN A 524 -24.34 0.63 -8.34
N ASN A 525 -23.82 0.30 -7.16
CA ASN A 525 -24.60 -0.25 -6.05
C ASN A 525 -24.86 0.75 -4.91
N ALA A 526 -24.25 1.94 -4.93
CA ALA A 526 -24.26 2.89 -3.82
C ALA A 526 -25.67 3.30 -3.37
N THR A 527 -26.59 3.58 -4.30
CA THR A 527 -27.99 3.90 -3.98
C THR A 527 -28.70 2.74 -3.30
N LYS A 528 -28.43 1.51 -3.77
CA LYS A 528 -28.99 0.29 -3.22
C LYS A 528 -28.47 0.02 -1.81
N PHE A 529 -27.16 0.12 -1.60
CA PHE A 529 -26.56 0.00 -0.27
C PHE A 529 -27.12 1.04 0.72
N ARG A 530 -27.29 2.29 0.26
CA ARG A 530 -27.82 3.38 1.08
C ARG A 530 -29.23 3.12 1.61
N LEU A 531 -30.13 2.70 0.74
CA LEU A 531 -31.54 2.57 1.08
C LEU A 531 -31.93 1.17 1.53
N ASP A 532 -31.34 0.13 0.95
CA ASP A 532 -31.68 -1.27 1.22
C ASP A 532 -30.69 -1.90 2.19
N ASP A 533 -31.19 -2.76 3.07
CA ASP A 533 -30.36 -3.48 4.04
C ASP A 533 -29.83 -4.78 3.44
N ILE A 534 -29.09 -4.67 2.32
CA ILE A 534 -28.48 -5.81 1.59
C ILE A 534 -27.09 -6.17 2.12
N TYR A 535 -26.94 -6.13 3.44
CA TYR A 535 -25.69 -6.47 4.14
C TYR A 535 -25.22 -7.87 3.79
N ARG A 536 -23.91 -8.02 3.64
CA ARG A 536 -23.27 -9.30 3.39
C ARG A 536 -22.35 -9.65 4.54
N ASN A 537 -22.41 -10.88 5.01
CA ASN A 537 -21.47 -11.39 6.01
C ASN A 537 -20.51 -12.39 5.36
N PRO A 538 -19.22 -12.02 5.15
CA PRO A 538 -18.22 -12.93 4.59
C PRO A 538 -17.79 -14.01 5.61
N GLY A 539 -18.17 -13.87 6.88
CA GLY A 539 -17.74 -14.73 7.97
C GLY A 539 -16.30 -14.47 8.42
N PRO A 540 -15.81 -15.24 9.40
CA PRO A 540 -14.41 -15.18 9.81
C PRO A 540 -13.46 -15.59 8.69
N LEU A 541 -12.21 -15.15 8.79
CA LEU A 541 -11.14 -15.61 7.89
C LEU A 541 -11.04 -17.14 7.92
N GLN A 542 -11.33 -17.78 6.78
CA GLN A 542 -11.24 -19.23 6.63
C GLN A 542 -9.83 -19.63 6.18
N PHE A 543 -9.30 -20.69 6.78
CA PHE A 543 -8.00 -21.27 6.40
C PHE A 543 -8.14 -22.60 5.67
N ASP A 544 -9.34 -23.17 5.63
CA ASP A 544 -9.68 -24.36 4.87
C ASP A 544 -11.14 -24.30 4.42
N GLY A 545 -11.51 -25.12 3.44
CA GLY A 545 -12.85 -25.20 2.90
C GLY A 545 -13.23 -24.03 1.95
N PRO A 546 -14.53 -23.93 1.60
CA PRO A 546 -15.02 -22.91 0.69
C PRO A 546 -14.74 -21.50 1.21
N GLY A 547 -14.10 -20.66 0.38
CA GLY A 547 -13.76 -19.28 0.73
C GLY A 547 -12.36 -19.06 1.29
N ALA A 548 -11.62 -20.12 1.65
CA ALA A 548 -10.22 -19.99 2.10
C ALA A 548 -9.30 -19.37 1.03
N ASP A 549 -9.57 -19.67 -0.25
CA ASP A 549 -8.81 -19.18 -1.40
C ASP A 549 -9.44 -17.92 -2.04
N SER A 550 -10.47 -17.35 -1.40
CA SER A 550 -11.02 -16.06 -1.82
C SER A 550 -9.93 -14.99 -1.75
N LYS A 551 -9.98 -14.01 -2.65
CA LYS A 551 -9.08 -12.85 -2.66
C LYS A 551 -9.91 -11.58 -2.52
N ALA A 552 -9.26 -10.47 -2.18
CA ALA A 552 -9.88 -9.15 -2.22
C ALA A 552 -10.64 -8.91 -3.54
N VAL A 553 -11.84 -8.33 -3.43
CA VAL A 553 -12.73 -8.02 -4.55
C VAL A 553 -12.06 -7.06 -5.50
N SER A 554 -11.42 -6.00 -4.98
CA SER A 554 -10.62 -5.03 -5.74
C SER A 554 -9.62 -5.73 -6.67
N LEU A 555 -8.78 -6.63 -6.13
CA LEU A 555 -7.81 -7.40 -6.92
C LEU A 555 -8.47 -8.27 -8.00
N CYS A 556 -9.66 -8.82 -7.74
CA CYS A 556 -10.36 -9.68 -8.69
C CYS A 556 -11.00 -8.89 -9.84
N VAL A 557 -11.51 -7.68 -9.57
CA VAL A 557 -12.23 -6.87 -10.56
C VAL A 557 -11.30 -5.95 -11.35
N GLU A 558 -10.19 -5.53 -10.75
CA GLU A 558 -9.19 -4.73 -11.43
C GLU A 558 -8.45 -5.56 -12.47
N ASP A 559 -8.29 -4.98 -13.66
CA ASP A 559 -7.62 -5.61 -14.79
C ASP A 559 -6.24 -4.99 -14.97
N GLN A 560 -5.38 -5.21 -13.97
CA GLN A 560 -4.03 -4.62 -13.87
C GLN A 560 -2.93 -5.57 -14.34
N ASP A 561 -3.15 -6.36 -15.41
CA ASP A 561 -2.07 -7.13 -16.05
C ASP A 561 -1.24 -6.24 -16.99
N TYR A 562 -0.55 -5.24 -16.43
CA TYR A 562 0.27 -4.30 -17.20
C TYR A 562 1.34 -5.03 -18.01
N MET A 563 2.07 -5.94 -17.37
CA MET A 563 3.13 -6.71 -18.03
C MET A 563 2.59 -7.65 -19.11
N GLY A 564 1.44 -8.28 -18.91
CA GLY A 564 0.78 -9.06 -19.96
C GLY A 564 0.31 -8.20 -21.13
N ARG A 565 -0.14 -6.96 -20.89
CA ARG A 565 -0.48 -6.01 -21.95
C ARG A 565 0.74 -5.55 -22.74
N ILE A 566 1.88 -5.30 -22.10
CA ILE A 566 3.15 -5.02 -22.79
C ILE A 566 3.53 -6.22 -23.67
N LYS A 567 3.48 -7.44 -23.13
CA LYS A 567 3.80 -8.65 -23.90
C LYS A 567 2.88 -8.80 -25.12
N LYS A 568 1.57 -8.54 -24.94
CA LYS A 568 0.60 -8.56 -26.03
C LYS A 568 0.90 -7.49 -27.10
N LEU A 569 1.35 -6.31 -26.69
CA LEU A 569 1.82 -5.26 -27.61
C LEU A 569 3.04 -5.73 -28.42
N GLN A 570 4.03 -6.33 -27.76
CA GLN A 570 5.20 -6.92 -28.44
C GLN A 570 4.79 -8.00 -29.45
N GLU A 571 3.85 -8.88 -29.10
CA GLU A 571 3.31 -9.89 -30.03
C GLU A 571 2.66 -9.25 -31.27
N TYR A 572 1.98 -8.10 -31.13
CA TYR A 572 1.44 -7.38 -32.28
C TYR A 572 2.54 -6.74 -33.14
N LEU A 573 3.58 -6.17 -32.52
CA LEU A 573 4.73 -5.61 -33.24
C LEU A 573 5.48 -6.70 -34.02
N ASP A 574 5.66 -7.88 -33.44
CA ASP A 574 6.28 -9.02 -34.11
C ASP A 574 5.44 -9.55 -35.27
N LYS A 575 4.11 -9.54 -35.14
CA LYS A 575 3.19 -9.85 -36.25
C LYS A 575 3.34 -8.83 -37.38
N VAL A 576 3.35 -7.54 -37.07
CA VAL A 576 3.58 -6.48 -38.08
C VAL A 576 4.93 -6.70 -38.76
N ARG A 577 6.00 -6.91 -38.00
CA ARG A 577 7.36 -7.20 -38.50
C ARG A 577 7.40 -8.42 -39.42
N THR A 578 6.58 -9.43 -39.12
CA THR A 578 6.47 -10.65 -39.93
C THR A 578 5.71 -10.41 -41.24
N ILE A 579 4.68 -9.56 -41.23
CA ILE A 579 3.89 -9.19 -42.41
C ILE A 579 4.72 -8.32 -43.37
N VAL A 580 5.51 -7.37 -42.85
CA VAL A 580 6.30 -6.42 -43.65
C VAL A 580 7.70 -6.91 -44.03
N LYS A 581 7.89 -8.23 -44.15
CA LYS A 581 9.18 -8.80 -44.57
C LYS A 581 9.57 -8.36 -45.99
N PRO A 582 10.88 -8.32 -46.33
CA PRO A 582 11.33 -8.05 -47.70
C PRO A 582 10.63 -8.97 -48.70
N GLY A 583 9.92 -8.38 -49.67
CA GLY A 583 9.07 -9.10 -50.63
C GLY A 583 7.55 -8.90 -50.44
N CYS A 584 7.10 -8.22 -49.39
CA CYS A 584 5.70 -7.80 -49.27
C CYS A 584 5.28 -6.75 -50.33
N SER A 585 3.97 -6.61 -50.58
CA SER A 585 3.48 -5.62 -51.56
C SER A 585 3.70 -4.18 -51.06
N GLN A 586 3.89 -3.26 -52.00
CA GLN A 586 4.04 -1.83 -51.70
C GLN A 586 2.84 -1.28 -50.94
N GLU A 587 1.63 -1.77 -51.21
CA GLU A 587 0.40 -1.35 -50.56
C GLU A 587 0.39 -1.73 -49.07
N VAL A 588 0.81 -2.96 -48.75
CA VAL A 588 0.93 -3.44 -47.36
C VAL A 588 1.96 -2.63 -46.60
N LEU A 589 3.12 -2.33 -47.21
CA LEU A 589 4.16 -1.51 -46.59
C LEU A 589 3.68 -0.07 -46.33
N LYS A 590 3.01 0.56 -47.30
CA LYS A 590 2.45 1.92 -47.14
C LYS A 590 1.39 1.96 -46.04
N ALA A 591 0.49 0.96 -46.00
CA ALA A 591 -0.53 0.86 -44.96
C ALA A 591 0.09 0.70 -43.56
N ALA A 592 1.08 -0.20 -43.42
CA ALA A 592 1.77 -0.42 -42.15
C ALA A 592 2.48 0.86 -41.67
N LEU A 593 3.19 1.57 -42.55
CA LEU A 593 3.86 2.83 -42.21
C LEU A 593 2.85 3.90 -41.77
N SER A 594 1.74 4.06 -42.48
CA SER A 594 0.71 5.05 -42.14
C SER A 594 0.06 4.78 -40.78
N VAL A 595 -0.30 3.52 -40.50
CA VAL A 595 -0.88 3.14 -39.21
C VAL A 595 0.12 3.33 -38.08
N MET A 596 1.37 2.90 -38.26
CA MET A 596 2.41 3.06 -37.22
C MET A 596 2.73 4.54 -36.94
N ALA A 597 2.77 5.39 -37.97
CA ALA A 597 2.95 6.83 -37.79
C ALA A 597 1.83 7.45 -36.96
N SER A 598 0.56 7.11 -37.26
CA SER A 598 -0.60 7.58 -36.49
C SER A 598 -0.55 7.10 -35.04
N VAL A 599 -0.17 5.84 -34.80
CA VAL A 599 0.01 5.30 -33.44
C VAL A 599 1.10 6.08 -32.70
N THR A 600 2.24 6.35 -33.33
CA THR A 600 3.32 7.13 -32.72
C THR A 600 2.87 8.55 -32.36
N GLU A 601 2.16 9.23 -33.25
CA GLU A 601 1.65 10.58 -33.00
C GLU A 601 0.67 10.61 -31.81
N VAL A 602 -0.28 9.70 -31.77
CA VAL A 602 -1.24 9.56 -30.65
C VAL A 602 -0.50 9.31 -29.34
N LEU A 603 0.46 8.38 -29.32
CA LEU A 603 1.24 8.07 -28.12
C LEU A 603 2.12 9.24 -27.67
N SER A 604 2.72 9.99 -28.61
CA SER A 604 3.49 11.20 -28.29
C SER A 604 2.60 12.25 -27.62
N VAL A 605 1.40 12.50 -28.15
CA VAL A 605 0.44 13.43 -27.54
C VAL A 605 0.03 12.96 -26.14
N MET A 606 -0.28 11.67 -25.97
CA MET A 606 -0.63 11.10 -24.66
C MET A 606 0.52 11.21 -23.65
N SER A 607 1.76 10.96 -24.08
CA SER A 607 2.95 11.06 -23.21
C SER A 607 3.29 12.50 -22.80
N SER A 608 2.85 13.48 -23.58
CA SER A 608 3.04 14.91 -23.30
C SER A 608 1.95 15.52 -22.41
N SER A 609 0.83 14.82 -22.21
CA SER A 609 -0.27 15.25 -21.35
C SER A 609 -0.03 14.73 -19.93
N PRO A 610 0.11 15.58 -18.90
CA PRO A 610 0.32 15.11 -17.54
C PRO A 610 -0.88 14.27 -17.08
N ILE A 611 -0.63 13.08 -16.53
CA ILE A 611 -1.61 12.33 -15.73
C ILE A 611 -1.70 13.05 -14.39
N ASN A 612 -2.37 14.20 -14.38
CA ASN A 612 -2.81 14.85 -13.16
C ASN A 612 -4.32 15.04 -13.27
N GLY A 613 -5.04 14.45 -12.31
CA GLY A 613 -6.39 14.85 -11.92
C GLY A 613 -6.43 16.25 -11.29
N GLN A 614 -5.65 17.19 -11.81
CA GLN A 614 -5.76 18.61 -11.55
C GLN A 614 -6.02 19.27 -12.89
N SER A 615 -7.29 19.31 -13.27
CA SER A 615 -7.73 20.31 -14.23
C SER A 615 -7.43 21.68 -13.62
N THR A 616 -6.53 22.41 -14.25
CA THR A 616 -6.39 23.84 -14.12
C THR A 616 -7.73 24.50 -14.42
N LEU A 617 -8.45 24.89 -13.36
CA LEU A 617 -9.03 26.21 -13.09
C LEU A 617 -9.81 26.17 -11.77
#